data_AF-A0A1X7AKM7-F1
#
_entry.id   AF-A0A1X7AKM7-F1
#
_cell.length_a   1.000
_cell.length_b   1.000
_cell.length_c   1.000
_cell.angle_alpha   90.00
_cell.angle_beta   90.00
_cell.angle_gamma   90.00
#
_symmetry.space_group_name_H-M   'P 1'
#
loop_
_entity.id
_entity.type
_entity.pdbx_description
1 polymer ?
#
loop_
_entity_poly.entity_id
_entity_poly.type
_entity_poly.pdbx_seq_one_letter_code
_entity_poly.pdbx_strand_id
1 'polypeptide(L)'
;MKSAALDTMAVLGVSLAAIGLCRSERSIFFDEMVVIINMNEQNPIRKVFFVSDGTGITAESFGQSLLAQFADTRFEPMTLPYIDTAEKAQEVVQLLNQVASEGVPPLVFSTIIDEGIAEVLRTAESFRVDIFDTFMPALEKQLNAHAVHQVGRKRSIDSSGGGKYNQRIEAVHFAIDNDDGARLKSYDQADIILVGVSRCGKTPTCLYLGLQFGIRAANYPITEDDMDMMRLPKALEPYKNKLFGLTITPERLAAIRHERRPNSRYASPRQCAMELQEVEQMYDRNNIPFLNTTHYSVEEIATRVIAQTGIERRVK
;
A
#
# COMPACT_ATOMS: atom_id res chain seq x y z
N MET A 1 -11.10 -32.50 26.88
CA MET A 1 -9.76 -32.17 26.36
C MET A 1 -9.30 -33.11 25.25
N LYS A 2 -9.23 -34.44 25.44
CA LYS A 2 -8.86 -35.37 24.34
C LYS A 2 -9.82 -35.37 23.14
N SER A 3 -11.12 -35.13 23.33
CA SER A 3 -12.11 -35.18 22.24
C SER A 3 -12.03 -33.97 21.28
N ALA A 4 -11.80 -32.75 21.77
CA ALA A 4 -11.70 -31.56 20.91
C ALA A 4 -10.47 -31.58 19.97
N ALA A 5 -9.35 -32.13 20.45
CA ALA A 5 -8.15 -32.31 19.63
C ALA A 5 -8.32 -33.42 18.58
N LEU A 6 -9.08 -34.48 18.88
CA LEU A 6 -9.45 -35.52 17.91
C LEU A 6 -10.36 -34.98 16.80
N ASP A 7 -11.32 -34.13 17.14
CA ASP A 7 -12.22 -33.49 16.16
C ASP A 7 -11.46 -32.55 15.20
N THR A 8 -10.42 -31.87 15.69
CA THR A 8 -9.60 -30.95 14.87
C THR A 8 -8.63 -31.68 13.93
N MET A 9 -8.07 -32.83 14.35
CA MET A 9 -7.25 -33.67 13.46
C MET A 9 -8.04 -34.28 12.31
N ALA A 10 -9.35 -34.51 12.50
CA ALA A 10 -10.25 -34.95 11.44
C ALA A 10 -10.50 -33.84 10.39
N VAL A 11 -10.55 -32.57 10.80
CA VAL A 11 -10.73 -31.41 9.90
C VAL A 11 -9.48 -31.12 9.06
N LEU A 12 -8.29 -31.33 9.61
CA LEU A 12 -7.00 -31.12 8.91
C LEU A 12 -6.55 -32.35 8.09
N GLY A 13 -7.29 -33.46 8.10
CA GLY A 13 -6.96 -34.68 7.34
C GLY A 13 -5.72 -35.43 7.84
N VAL A 14 -5.21 -35.12 9.03
CA VAL A 14 -3.99 -35.71 9.57
C VAL A 14 -4.34 -36.95 10.41
N SER A 15 -4.22 -38.14 9.81
CA SER A 15 -4.32 -39.38 10.57
C SER A 15 -3.00 -39.66 11.31
N LEU A 16 -3.02 -39.75 12.64
CA LEU A 16 -1.88 -40.18 13.47
C LEU A 16 -1.31 -41.56 13.06
N ALA A 17 -2.08 -42.37 12.35
CA ALA A 17 -1.60 -43.64 11.79
C ALA A 17 -0.68 -43.44 10.57
N ALA A 18 -0.77 -42.31 9.86
CA ALA A 18 0.03 -42.01 8.67
C ALA A 18 1.45 -41.52 8.99
N ILE A 19 1.71 -41.09 10.23
CA ILE A 19 3.00 -40.48 10.64
C ILE A 19 3.93 -41.51 11.33
N GLY A 20 3.49 -42.75 11.54
CA GLY A 20 4.39 -43.83 12.02
C GLY A 20 4.87 -43.72 13.48
N LEU A 21 4.30 -42.80 14.29
CA LEU A 21 4.75 -42.55 15.66
C LEU A 21 4.31 -43.66 16.65
N CYS A 22 5.23 -44.03 17.54
CA CYS A 22 5.00 -45.01 18.60
C CYS A 22 4.12 -44.44 19.73
N ARG A 23 3.53 -45.29 20.58
CA ARG A 23 2.52 -44.88 21.59
C ARG A 23 2.99 -43.79 22.55
N SER A 24 4.26 -43.77 22.93
CA SER A 24 4.85 -42.73 23.80
C SER A 24 5.03 -41.40 23.07
N GLU A 25 5.45 -41.44 21.81
CA GLU A 25 5.67 -40.27 20.96
C GLU A 25 4.36 -39.57 20.59
N ARG A 26 3.25 -40.33 20.48
CA ARG A 26 1.92 -39.75 20.24
C ARG A 26 1.45 -38.86 21.38
N SER A 27 1.84 -39.13 22.62
CA SER A 27 1.45 -38.28 23.76
C SER A 27 2.19 -36.96 23.73
N ILE A 28 3.50 -36.99 23.43
CA ILE A 28 4.36 -35.81 23.33
C ILE A 28 3.93 -34.94 22.14
N PHE A 29 3.67 -35.55 20.99
CA PHE A 29 3.20 -34.83 19.80
C PHE A 29 1.82 -34.18 20.03
N PHE A 30 0.95 -34.83 20.80
CA PHE A 30 -0.35 -34.25 21.18
C PHE A 30 -0.18 -33.07 22.14
N ASP A 31 0.73 -33.18 23.13
CA ASP A 31 1.01 -32.08 24.05
C ASP A 31 1.67 -30.90 23.31
N GLU A 32 2.61 -31.15 22.40
CA GLU A 32 3.20 -30.10 21.54
C GLU A 32 2.18 -29.47 20.59
N MET A 33 1.30 -30.25 19.95
CA MET A 33 0.21 -29.70 19.13
C MET A 33 -0.79 -28.89 19.96
N VAL A 34 -1.15 -29.35 21.16
CA VAL A 34 -2.04 -28.61 22.07
C VAL A 34 -1.37 -27.31 22.52
N VAL A 35 -0.05 -27.30 22.73
CA VAL A 35 0.72 -26.08 23.01
C VAL A 35 0.73 -25.14 21.79
N ILE A 36 0.95 -25.64 20.58
CA ILE A 36 0.94 -24.82 19.34
C ILE A 36 -0.46 -24.26 19.06
N ILE A 37 -1.52 -25.04 19.28
CA ILE A 37 -2.91 -24.59 19.12
C ILE A 37 -3.27 -23.56 20.20
N ASN A 38 -2.87 -23.78 21.46
CA ASN A 38 -3.10 -22.81 22.55
C ASN A 38 -2.31 -21.51 22.36
N MET A 39 -1.13 -21.55 21.73
CA MET A 39 -0.35 -20.34 21.41
C MET A 39 -1.02 -19.45 20.35
N ASN A 40 -1.86 -20.01 19.48
CA ASN A 40 -2.58 -19.25 18.45
C ASN A 40 -3.92 -18.64 18.94
N GLU A 41 -4.45 -19.07 20.10
CA GLU A 41 -5.71 -18.55 20.66
C GLU A 41 -5.52 -17.42 21.69
N GLN A 42 -4.29 -17.04 22.03
CA GLN A 42 -4.02 -16.08 23.13
C GLN A 42 -3.00 -14.99 22.77
N ASN A 43 -3.02 -14.46 21.55
CA ASN A 43 -2.36 -13.17 21.33
C ASN A 43 -3.37 -12.02 21.47
N PRO A 44 -3.41 -11.31 22.61
CA PRO A 44 -4.36 -10.23 22.82
C PRO A 44 -4.15 -9.16 21.75
N ILE A 45 -5.24 -8.76 21.11
CA ILE A 45 -5.22 -7.69 20.11
C ILE A 45 -4.79 -6.40 20.81
N ARG A 46 -3.68 -5.81 20.35
CA ARG A 46 -3.16 -4.54 20.88
C ARG A 46 -3.82 -3.39 20.15
N LYS A 47 -4.60 -2.57 20.86
CA LYS A 47 -5.17 -1.33 20.30
C LYS A 47 -4.03 -0.32 20.03
N VAL A 48 -4.06 0.30 18.86
CA VAL A 48 -3.07 1.28 18.41
C VAL A 48 -3.78 2.54 17.96
N PHE A 49 -3.34 3.70 18.44
CA PHE A 49 -3.91 4.99 18.08
C PHE A 49 -2.87 5.85 17.34
N PHE A 50 -3.26 6.40 16.18
CA PHE A 50 -2.49 7.38 15.43
C PHE A 50 -3.08 8.77 15.66
N VAL A 51 -2.43 9.59 16.47
CA VAL A 51 -2.94 10.89 16.93
C VAL A 51 -2.21 12.02 16.23
N SER A 52 -2.94 12.98 15.66
CA SER A 52 -2.36 14.08 14.88
C SER A 52 -3.21 15.34 14.97
N ASP A 53 -2.56 16.50 15.00
CA ASP A 53 -3.19 17.83 14.85
C ASP A 53 -3.54 18.13 13.37
N GLY A 54 -2.98 17.33 12.45
CA GLY A 54 -3.28 17.31 11.02
C GLY A 54 -4.14 16.12 10.62
N THR A 55 -3.83 15.52 9.47
CA THR A 55 -4.64 14.46 8.86
C THR A 55 -4.40 13.06 9.43
N GLY A 56 -3.37 12.86 10.27
CA GLY A 56 -3.01 11.53 10.78
C GLY A 56 -2.20 10.65 9.83
N ILE A 57 -2.14 10.98 8.53
CA ILE A 57 -1.47 10.15 7.50
C ILE A 57 0.01 9.86 7.85
N THR A 58 0.73 10.86 8.37
CA THR A 58 2.14 10.70 8.75
C THR A 58 2.30 9.76 9.94
N ALA A 59 1.50 9.94 10.99
CA ALA A 59 1.53 9.11 12.19
C ALA A 59 1.19 7.65 11.83
N GLU A 60 0.15 7.46 11.02
CA GLU A 60 -0.31 6.16 10.55
C GLU A 60 0.75 5.46 9.69
N SER A 61 1.26 6.11 8.65
CA SER A 61 2.26 5.51 7.76
C SER A 61 3.54 5.13 8.50
N PHE A 62 4.01 6.00 9.41
CA PHE A 62 5.20 5.73 10.21
C PHE A 62 4.96 4.57 11.20
N GLY A 63 3.87 4.63 11.96
CA GLY A 63 3.59 3.61 12.96
C GLY A 63 3.27 2.25 12.33
N GLN A 64 2.52 2.20 11.23
CA GLN A 64 2.31 0.94 10.48
C GLN A 64 3.63 0.34 10.00
N SER A 65 4.58 1.17 9.53
CA SER A 65 5.90 0.70 9.10
C SER A 65 6.70 0.06 10.26
N LEU A 66 6.60 0.62 11.47
CA LEU A 66 7.23 0.05 12.66
C LEU A 66 6.51 -1.22 13.13
N LEU A 67 5.18 -1.22 13.14
CA LEU A 67 4.38 -2.36 13.58
C LEU A 67 4.51 -3.57 12.65
N ALA A 68 4.76 -3.35 11.36
CA ALA A 68 5.02 -4.40 10.39
C ALA A 68 6.26 -5.27 10.74
N GLN A 69 7.15 -4.81 11.62
CA GLN A 69 8.28 -5.61 12.11
C GLN A 69 7.87 -6.69 13.15
N PHE A 70 6.61 -6.69 13.60
CA PHE A 70 6.10 -7.59 14.64
C PHE A 70 5.08 -8.57 14.05
N ALA A 71 5.56 -9.53 13.23
CA ALA A 71 4.71 -10.45 12.47
C ALA A 71 3.75 -11.28 13.33
N ASP A 72 4.15 -11.62 14.55
CA ASP A 72 3.34 -12.47 15.44
C ASP A 72 2.28 -11.69 16.22
N THR A 73 2.32 -10.35 16.22
CA THR A 73 1.43 -9.50 17.03
C THR A 73 0.24 -9.00 16.24
N ARG A 74 -0.97 -9.10 16.83
CA ARG A 74 -2.20 -8.55 16.24
C ARG A 74 -2.43 -7.14 16.74
N PHE A 75 -2.61 -6.21 15.82
CA PHE A 75 -2.89 -4.81 16.11
C PHE A 75 -4.28 -4.41 15.62
N GLU A 76 -4.95 -3.56 16.37
CA GLU A 76 -6.19 -2.89 15.98
C GLU A 76 -5.93 -1.38 15.87
N PRO A 77 -5.60 -0.88 14.67
CA PRO A 77 -5.29 0.53 14.46
C PRO A 77 -6.53 1.43 14.41
N MET A 78 -6.42 2.62 14.99
CA MET A 78 -7.41 3.69 14.93
C MET A 78 -6.71 5.03 14.72
N THR A 79 -7.12 5.78 13.69
CA THR A 79 -6.58 7.12 13.42
C THR A 79 -7.50 8.19 14.01
N LEU A 80 -6.92 9.09 14.80
CA LEU A 80 -7.56 10.23 15.43
C LEU A 80 -6.97 11.53 14.86
N PRO A 81 -7.51 12.05 13.74
CA PRO A 81 -7.02 13.26 13.10
C PRO A 81 -7.59 14.53 13.74
N TYR A 82 -6.96 15.67 13.47
CA TYR A 82 -7.40 17.01 13.88
C TYR A 82 -7.57 17.18 15.39
N ILE A 83 -6.68 16.59 16.18
CA ILE A 83 -6.57 16.81 17.63
C ILE A 83 -5.76 18.10 17.84
N ASP A 84 -6.41 19.22 17.54
CA ASP A 84 -5.81 20.57 17.48
C ASP A 84 -6.32 21.51 18.59
N THR A 85 -7.03 20.98 19.58
CA THR A 85 -7.43 21.73 20.79
C THR A 85 -7.24 20.89 22.06
N ALA A 86 -7.13 21.57 23.20
CA ALA A 86 -6.98 20.91 24.50
C ALA A 86 -8.21 20.06 24.86
N GLU A 87 -9.42 20.48 24.48
CA GLU A 87 -10.66 19.75 24.73
C GLU A 87 -10.67 18.42 23.98
N LYS A 88 -10.30 18.43 22.68
CA LYS A 88 -10.17 17.21 21.89
C LYS A 88 -9.10 16.29 22.47
N ALA A 89 -7.98 16.85 22.92
CA ALA A 89 -6.92 16.08 23.56
C ALA A 89 -7.40 15.40 24.85
N GLN A 90 -8.22 16.08 25.65
CA GLN A 90 -8.84 15.50 26.84
C GLN A 90 -9.80 14.35 26.50
N GLU A 91 -10.58 14.47 25.43
CA GLU A 91 -11.43 13.37 24.94
C GLU A 91 -10.58 12.15 24.54
N VAL A 92 -9.45 12.37 23.86
CA VAL A 92 -8.50 11.31 23.52
C VAL A 92 -7.92 10.67 24.78
N VAL A 93 -7.53 11.45 25.79
CA VAL A 93 -7.03 10.92 27.07
C VAL A 93 -8.08 10.03 27.74
N GLN A 94 -9.34 10.46 27.78
CA GLN A 94 -10.44 9.67 28.35
C GLN A 94 -10.60 8.33 27.62
N LEU A 95 -10.58 8.36 26.29
CA LEU A 95 -10.65 7.16 25.45
C LEU A 95 -9.47 6.21 25.73
N LEU A 96 -8.24 6.73 25.75
CA LEU A 96 -7.04 5.92 25.99
C LEU A 96 -7.05 5.28 27.38
N ASN A 97 -7.46 6.03 28.40
CA ASN A 97 -7.57 5.53 29.77
C ASN A 97 -8.67 4.46 29.89
N GLN A 98 -9.79 4.63 29.19
CA GLN A 98 -10.83 3.62 29.14
C GLN A 98 -10.29 2.32 28.53
N VAL A 99 -9.58 2.41 27.40
CA VAL A 99 -8.95 1.25 26.75
C VAL A 99 -7.90 0.59 27.66
N ALA A 100 -7.08 1.39 28.34
CA ALA A 100 -6.10 0.87 29.29
C ALA A 100 -6.78 0.09 30.43
N SER A 101 -7.92 0.59 30.93
CA SER A 101 -8.68 -0.08 32.00
C SER A 101 -9.27 -1.44 31.59
N GLU A 102 -9.47 -1.68 30.29
CA GLU A 102 -9.97 -2.93 29.72
C GLU A 102 -8.88 -4.00 29.54
N GLY A 103 -7.60 -3.67 29.75
CA GLY A 103 -6.52 -4.65 29.59
C GLY A 103 -5.13 -4.03 29.54
N VAL A 104 -4.48 -4.10 28.38
CA VAL A 104 -3.10 -3.65 28.22
C VAL A 104 -3.08 -2.23 27.66
N PRO A 105 -2.31 -1.28 28.24
CA PRO A 105 -2.26 0.10 27.78
C PRO A 105 -2.03 0.21 26.27
N PRO A 106 -2.81 1.03 25.55
CA PRO A 106 -2.72 1.12 24.09
C PRO A 106 -1.38 1.70 23.64
N LEU A 107 -1.00 1.40 22.40
CA LEU A 107 0.11 2.09 21.73
C LEU A 107 -0.41 3.39 21.12
N VAL A 108 0.31 4.49 21.27
CA VAL A 108 -0.05 5.78 20.70
C VAL A 108 1.13 6.30 19.87
N PHE A 109 0.92 6.49 18.58
CA PHE A 109 1.85 7.17 17.69
C PHE A 109 1.36 8.59 17.45
N SER A 110 2.16 9.58 17.80
CA SER A 110 1.77 11.00 17.79
C SER A 110 2.60 11.82 16.81
N THR A 111 1.96 12.78 16.14
CA THR A 111 2.61 13.87 15.40
C THR A 111 2.09 15.24 15.86
N ILE A 112 1.80 15.40 17.14
CA ILE A 112 1.32 16.66 17.70
C ILE A 112 2.48 17.64 17.81
N ILE A 113 2.33 18.84 17.23
CA ILE A 113 3.36 19.89 17.28
C ILE A 113 3.13 20.84 18.45
N ASP A 114 1.87 21.07 18.84
CA ASP A 114 1.53 21.94 19.96
C ASP A 114 1.96 21.32 21.30
N GLU A 115 2.87 21.98 22.01
CA GLU A 115 3.35 21.46 23.29
C GLU A 115 2.22 21.39 24.34
N GLY A 116 1.27 22.31 24.33
CA GLY A 116 0.14 22.29 25.26
C GLY A 116 -0.77 21.08 25.05
N ILE A 117 -1.07 20.75 23.79
CA ILE A 117 -1.82 19.54 23.43
C ILE A 117 -1.00 18.28 23.75
N ALA A 118 0.30 18.30 23.44
CA ALA A 118 1.20 17.18 23.73
C ALA A 118 1.25 16.87 25.23
N GLU A 119 1.32 17.89 26.08
CA GLU A 119 1.29 17.75 27.55
C GLU A 119 -0.03 17.14 28.03
N VAL A 120 -1.18 17.57 27.49
CA VAL A 120 -2.47 16.95 27.83
C VAL A 120 -2.45 15.46 27.48
N LEU A 121 -1.98 15.10 26.28
CA LEU A 121 -1.90 13.70 25.85
C LEU A 121 -0.92 12.86 26.68
N ARG A 122 0.14 13.45 27.24
CA ARG A 122 1.07 12.74 28.15
C ARG A 122 0.41 12.24 29.43
N THR A 123 -0.75 12.79 29.80
CA THR A 123 -1.50 12.34 30.98
C THR A 123 -2.26 11.03 30.76
N ALA A 124 -2.35 10.53 29.52
CA ALA A 124 -3.00 9.27 29.21
C ALA A 124 -2.16 8.05 29.61
N GLU A 125 -2.81 7.01 30.13
CA GLU A 125 -2.23 5.70 30.39
C GLU A 125 -2.01 4.95 29.07
N SER A 126 -0.88 5.22 28.42
CA SER A 126 -0.54 4.63 27.12
C SER A 126 0.96 4.53 26.92
N PHE A 127 1.40 3.66 26.01
CA PHE A 127 2.77 3.69 25.51
C PHE A 127 2.84 4.62 24.31
N ARG A 128 3.48 5.78 24.49
CA ARG A 128 3.52 6.85 23.48
C ARG A 128 4.84 6.86 22.72
N VAL A 129 4.74 6.87 21.39
CA VAL A 129 5.82 7.16 20.45
C VAL A 129 5.48 8.47 19.76
N ASP A 130 6.07 9.56 20.23
CA ASP A 130 5.92 10.85 19.57
C ASP A 130 7.06 11.05 18.56
N ILE A 131 6.71 11.18 17.29
CA ILE A 131 7.68 11.26 16.20
C ILE A 131 8.52 12.54 16.32
N PHE A 132 7.92 13.66 16.71
CA PHE A 132 8.66 14.91 16.80
C PHE A 132 9.53 14.93 18.06
N ASP A 133 9.00 14.56 19.24
CA ASP A 133 9.80 14.51 20.47
C ASP A 133 11.01 13.56 20.33
N THR A 134 10.83 12.46 19.59
CA THR A 134 11.90 11.45 19.41
C THR A 134 13.02 11.91 18.47
N PHE A 135 12.69 12.58 17.36
CA PHE A 135 13.66 12.86 16.29
C PHE A 135 14.07 14.33 16.17
N MET A 136 13.28 15.29 16.66
CA MET A 136 13.60 16.73 16.55
C MET A 136 14.87 17.12 17.30
N PRO A 137 15.12 16.68 18.55
CA PRO A 137 16.32 17.10 19.28
C PRO A 137 17.63 16.76 18.55
N ALA A 138 17.67 15.59 17.89
CA ALA A 138 18.83 15.17 17.09
C ALA A 138 19.01 16.05 15.85
N LEU A 139 17.91 16.42 15.17
CA LEU A 139 17.94 17.27 14.00
C LEU A 139 18.29 18.72 14.34
N GLU A 140 17.72 19.29 15.40
CA GLU A 140 18.05 20.64 15.87
C GLU A 140 19.54 20.78 16.20
N LYS A 141 20.08 19.78 16.92
CA LYS A 141 21.52 19.72 17.22
C LYS A 141 22.37 19.67 15.95
N GLN A 142 21.97 18.85 14.97
CA GLN A 142 22.72 18.70 13.72
C GLN A 142 22.64 19.95 12.82
N LEU A 143 21.49 20.63 12.85
CA LEU A 143 21.24 21.85 12.06
C LEU A 143 21.70 23.12 12.77
N ASN A 144 22.08 23.03 14.05
CA ASN A 144 22.39 24.17 14.91
C ASN A 144 21.28 25.24 14.88
N ALA A 145 20.03 24.78 14.89
CA ALA A 145 18.84 25.60 14.77
C ALA A 145 17.69 24.97 15.55
N HIS A 146 16.82 25.79 16.14
CA HIS A 146 15.62 25.32 16.82
C HIS A 146 14.46 25.17 15.84
N ALA A 147 13.65 24.13 16.05
CA ALA A 147 12.41 23.90 15.35
C ALA A 147 11.41 24.99 15.71
N VAL A 148 10.68 25.48 14.70
CA VAL A 148 9.57 26.39 14.93
C VAL A 148 8.35 25.53 15.29
N HIS A 149 8.09 25.36 16.59
CA HIS A 149 6.95 24.61 17.14
C HIS A 149 5.61 25.34 16.95
N GLN A 150 5.30 25.78 15.71
CA GLN A 150 4.04 26.46 15.40
C GLN A 150 3.08 25.53 14.68
N VAL A 151 1.96 25.25 15.36
CA VAL A 151 0.75 24.65 14.78
C VAL A 151 0.25 25.52 13.64
N GLY A 152 -0.21 24.90 12.55
CA GLY A 152 -0.92 25.65 11.51
C GLY A 152 -0.04 26.27 10.43
N ARG A 153 1.29 26.08 10.46
CA ARG A 153 2.08 26.08 9.21
C ARG A 153 1.87 24.75 8.48
N LYS A 154 0.58 24.41 8.23
CA LYS A 154 0.21 23.84 6.93
C LYS A 154 1.01 24.68 5.94
N ARG A 155 1.71 24.07 4.99
CA ARG A 155 2.28 24.83 3.88
C ARG A 155 1.11 25.61 3.28
N SER A 156 0.90 26.84 3.75
CA SER A 156 0.07 27.81 3.08
C SER A 156 0.62 27.79 1.69
N ILE A 157 -0.28 27.68 0.72
CA ILE A 157 -0.01 27.77 -0.71
C ILE A 157 0.49 29.21 -0.92
N ASP A 158 1.65 29.51 -0.39
CA ASP A 158 2.16 30.85 -0.28
C ASP A 158 3.60 30.83 -0.73
N SER A 159 3.77 31.54 -1.83
CA SER A 159 5.00 31.99 -2.45
C SER A 159 5.91 30.95 -3.14
N SER A 160 5.86 29.65 -2.83
CA SER A 160 6.64 28.62 -3.59
C SER A 160 5.92 27.27 -3.86
N GLY A 161 4.72 27.06 -3.30
CA GLY A 161 3.93 25.83 -3.45
C GLY A 161 2.95 25.79 -4.63
N GLY A 162 2.57 26.95 -5.19
CA GLY A 162 1.59 27.03 -6.27
C GLY A 162 2.03 26.31 -7.55
N GLY A 163 3.31 26.43 -7.93
CA GLY A 163 3.85 25.74 -9.10
C GLY A 163 3.82 24.22 -8.96
N LYS A 164 4.23 23.69 -7.80
CA LYS A 164 4.24 22.25 -7.52
C LYS A 164 2.83 21.67 -7.43
N TYR A 165 1.90 22.36 -6.77
CA TYR A 165 0.50 21.95 -6.71
C TYR A 165 -0.13 21.96 -8.11
N ASN A 166 0.04 23.04 -8.88
CA ASN A 166 -0.49 23.12 -10.25
C ASN A 166 0.11 22.05 -11.17
N GLN A 167 1.40 21.73 -11.05
CA GLN A 167 2.03 20.64 -11.79
C GLN A 167 1.41 19.27 -11.46
N ARG A 168 1.11 19.00 -10.17
CA ARG A 168 0.39 17.77 -9.80
C ARG A 168 -1.00 17.73 -10.42
N ILE A 169 -1.75 18.83 -10.32
CA ILE A 169 -3.10 18.93 -10.86
C ILE A 169 -3.09 18.74 -12.38
N GLU A 170 -2.16 19.38 -13.08
CA GLU A 170 -1.98 19.21 -14.53
C GLU A 170 -1.63 17.75 -14.89
N ALA A 171 -0.72 17.12 -14.14
CA ALA A 171 -0.34 15.73 -14.37
C ALA A 171 -1.50 14.75 -14.12
N VAL A 172 -2.33 15.00 -13.09
CA VAL A 172 -3.54 14.22 -12.82
C VAL A 172 -4.59 14.41 -13.93
N HIS A 173 -4.84 15.64 -14.37
CA HIS A 173 -5.73 15.90 -15.50
C HIS A 173 -5.24 15.19 -16.76
N PHE A 174 -3.94 15.24 -17.04
CA PHE A 174 -3.34 14.51 -18.14
C PHE A 174 -3.60 12.99 -18.04
N ALA A 175 -3.41 12.40 -16.86
CA ALA A 175 -3.65 10.97 -16.65
C ALA A 175 -5.12 10.59 -16.83
N ILE A 176 -6.06 11.41 -16.36
CA ILE A 176 -7.50 11.21 -16.54
C ILE A 176 -7.88 11.31 -18.03
N ASP A 177 -7.40 12.34 -18.71
CA ASP A 177 -7.71 12.60 -20.13
C ASP A 177 -7.14 11.55 -21.09
N ASN A 178 -6.17 10.75 -20.62
CA ASN A 178 -5.47 9.72 -21.40
C ASN A 178 -5.63 8.31 -20.80
N ASP A 179 -6.68 8.03 -20.02
CA ASP A 179 -6.88 6.71 -19.39
C ASP A 179 -7.41 5.63 -20.36
N ASP A 180 -8.17 6.02 -21.38
CA ASP A 180 -8.89 5.09 -22.27
C ASP A 180 -8.19 4.84 -23.61
N GLY A 181 -7.03 5.46 -23.86
CA GLY A 181 -6.30 5.38 -25.12
C GLY A 181 -7.01 6.04 -26.33
N ALA A 182 -8.18 6.67 -26.13
CA ALA A 182 -8.98 7.23 -27.23
C ALA A 182 -8.38 8.50 -27.86
N ARG A 183 -7.46 9.17 -27.15
CA ARG A 183 -6.83 10.43 -27.57
C ARG A 183 -5.32 10.29 -27.71
N LEU A 184 -4.88 9.62 -28.78
CA LEU A 184 -3.45 9.48 -29.12
C LEU A 184 -2.71 10.81 -29.42
N LYS A 185 -3.43 11.93 -29.45
CA LYS A 185 -2.89 13.25 -29.81
C LYS A 185 -2.02 13.90 -28.73
N SER A 186 -1.98 13.37 -27.52
CA SER A 186 -1.25 13.96 -26.38
C SER A 186 -0.03 13.15 -25.93
N TYR A 187 0.32 12.08 -26.64
CA TYR A 187 1.43 11.18 -26.26
C TYR A 187 2.81 11.82 -26.45
N ASP A 188 2.90 12.85 -27.29
CA ASP A 188 4.04 13.75 -27.40
C ASP A 188 4.36 14.45 -26.08
N GLN A 189 3.34 14.77 -25.28
CA GLN A 189 3.46 15.43 -23.98
C GLN A 189 3.56 14.48 -22.78
N ALA A 190 3.34 13.18 -23.00
CA ALA A 190 3.48 12.17 -21.96
C ALA A 190 4.94 12.03 -21.51
N ASP A 191 5.16 11.89 -20.21
CA ASP A 191 6.43 11.47 -19.62
C ASP A 191 6.63 9.95 -19.78
N ILE A 192 5.54 9.21 -19.64
CA ILE A 192 5.49 7.76 -19.74
C ILE A 192 4.16 7.31 -20.30
N ILE A 193 4.18 6.22 -21.05
CA ILE A 193 2.97 5.56 -21.57
C ILE A 193 2.97 4.13 -21.05
N LEU A 194 2.06 3.84 -20.12
CA LEU A 194 1.87 2.48 -19.62
C LEU A 194 1.06 1.68 -20.62
N VAL A 195 1.60 0.54 -21.05
CA VAL A 195 0.98 -0.37 -22.02
C VAL A 195 0.68 -1.72 -21.37
N GLY A 196 -0.37 -2.41 -21.81
CA GLY A 196 -0.67 -3.80 -21.38
C GLY A 196 -2.14 -4.15 -21.38
N VAL A 197 -2.47 -5.40 -21.04
CA VAL A 197 -3.84 -5.92 -21.08
C VAL A 197 -4.78 -5.22 -20.10
N SER A 198 -6.09 -5.22 -20.40
CA SER A 198 -7.09 -4.68 -19.46
C SER A 198 -6.97 -5.34 -18.08
N ARG A 199 -6.98 -4.54 -17.01
CA ARG A 199 -6.88 -4.95 -15.57
C ARG A 199 -5.49 -5.31 -15.01
N CYS A 200 -4.38 -4.99 -15.69
CA CYS A 200 -3.03 -5.09 -15.11
C CYS A 200 -2.59 -3.87 -14.26
N GLY A 201 -3.52 -3.02 -13.80
CA GLY A 201 -3.18 -1.90 -12.89
C GLY A 201 -2.70 -0.59 -13.54
N LYS A 202 -2.78 -0.43 -14.87
CA LYS A 202 -2.37 0.81 -15.58
C LYS A 202 -3.05 2.07 -15.05
N THR A 203 -4.39 2.14 -15.12
CA THR A 203 -5.20 3.30 -14.68
C THR A 203 -4.84 3.81 -13.28
N PRO A 204 -4.89 2.98 -12.21
CA PRO A 204 -4.55 3.47 -10.89
C PRO A 204 -3.07 3.88 -10.78
N THR A 205 -2.17 3.21 -11.51
CA THR A 205 -0.74 3.58 -11.55
C THR A 205 -0.53 4.93 -12.22
N CYS A 206 -1.17 5.22 -13.36
CA CYS A 206 -1.09 6.52 -14.03
C CYS A 206 -1.56 7.66 -13.12
N LEU A 207 -2.70 7.47 -12.45
CA LEU A 207 -3.23 8.46 -11.51
C LEU A 207 -2.29 8.68 -10.33
N TYR A 208 -1.73 7.60 -9.77
CA TYR A 208 -0.77 7.69 -8.67
C TYR A 208 0.52 8.41 -9.09
N LEU A 209 1.04 8.11 -10.28
CA LEU A 209 2.20 8.78 -10.88
C LEU A 209 1.98 10.30 -11.01
N GLY A 210 0.80 10.71 -11.49
CA GLY A 210 0.40 12.11 -11.57
C GLY A 210 0.29 12.77 -10.19
N LEU A 211 -0.42 12.12 -9.26
CA LEU A 211 -0.73 12.69 -7.95
C LEU A 211 0.50 12.83 -7.04
N GLN A 212 1.35 11.81 -6.99
CA GLN A 212 2.48 11.76 -6.06
C GLN A 212 3.77 12.32 -6.64
N PHE A 213 3.99 12.12 -7.94
CA PHE A 213 5.26 12.48 -8.58
C PHE A 213 5.12 13.59 -9.63
N GLY A 214 3.90 14.04 -9.94
CA GLY A 214 3.63 15.04 -10.97
C GLY A 214 3.94 14.56 -12.39
N ILE A 215 3.96 13.25 -12.62
CA ILE A 215 4.33 12.64 -13.90
C ILE A 215 3.10 12.58 -14.81
N ARG A 216 3.24 13.06 -16.05
CA ARG A 216 2.22 12.96 -17.09
C ARG A 216 2.19 11.55 -17.66
N ALA A 217 1.52 10.65 -16.97
CA ALA A 217 1.38 9.25 -17.37
C ALA A 217 0.15 9.04 -18.26
N ALA A 218 0.34 8.45 -19.44
CA ALA A 218 -0.74 8.02 -20.33
C ALA A 218 -0.95 6.50 -20.24
N ASN A 219 -2.17 6.06 -20.52
CA ASN A 219 -2.53 4.65 -20.55
C ASN A 219 -2.90 4.24 -21.99
N TYR A 220 -2.27 3.18 -22.49
CA TYR A 220 -2.68 2.53 -23.73
C TYR A 220 -3.10 1.08 -23.43
N PRO A 221 -4.39 0.73 -23.58
CA PRO A 221 -4.84 -0.64 -23.44
C PRO A 221 -4.42 -1.44 -24.67
N ILE A 222 -3.67 -2.53 -24.48
CA ILE A 222 -3.42 -3.48 -25.58
C ILE A 222 -4.67 -4.37 -25.72
N THR A 223 -5.27 -4.35 -26.90
CA THR A 223 -6.50 -5.09 -27.25
C THR A 223 -6.22 -6.28 -28.16
N GLU A 224 -7.20 -7.16 -28.38
CA GLU A 224 -7.06 -8.31 -29.31
C GLU A 224 -6.64 -7.82 -30.71
N ASP A 225 -7.21 -6.72 -31.20
CA ASP A 225 -6.88 -6.13 -32.50
C ASP A 225 -5.42 -5.64 -32.61
N ASP A 226 -4.80 -5.29 -31.48
CA ASP A 226 -3.38 -4.89 -31.43
C ASP A 226 -2.43 -6.12 -31.47
N MET A 227 -2.94 -7.31 -31.13
CA MET A 227 -2.13 -8.52 -30.93
C MET A 227 -1.95 -9.36 -32.20
N ASP A 228 -2.72 -9.10 -33.26
CA ASP A 228 -2.78 -9.88 -34.51
C ASP A 228 -1.45 -10.08 -35.25
N MET A 229 -0.38 -9.36 -34.91
CA MET A 229 0.95 -9.55 -35.52
C MET A 229 2.14 -9.56 -34.54
N MET A 230 1.91 -9.57 -33.21
CA MET A 230 2.98 -9.39 -32.21
C MET A 230 3.89 -8.17 -32.53
N ARG A 231 3.31 -7.14 -33.16
CA ARG A 231 3.97 -5.90 -33.55
C ARG A 231 3.43 -4.79 -32.65
N LEU A 232 4.28 -3.83 -32.35
CA LEU A 232 3.84 -2.63 -31.67
C LEU A 232 2.77 -1.92 -32.53
N PRO A 233 1.63 -1.50 -31.96
CA PRO A 233 0.65 -0.71 -32.69
C PRO A 233 1.29 0.52 -33.32
N LYS A 234 0.94 0.82 -34.58
CA LYS A 234 1.53 1.94 -35.34
C LYS A 234 1.42 3.28 -34.60
N ALA A 235 0.36 3.45 -33.83
CA ALA A 235 0.13 4.62 -32.97
C ALA A 235 1.22 4.83 -31.91
N LEU A 236 1.88 3.76 -31.47
CA LEU A 236 2.90 3.77 -30.42
C LEU A 236 4.33 3.82 -30.96
N GLU A 237 4.55 3.52 -32.26
CA GLU A 237 5.87 3.53 -32.88
C GLU A 237 6.66 4.83 -32.65
N PRO A 238 6.05 6.05 -32.79
CA PRO A 238 6.76 7.31 -32.56
C PRO A 238 7.19 7.53 -31.11
N TYR A 239 6.57 6.83 -30.15
CA TYR A 239 6.72 7.04 -28.71
C TYR A 239 7.38 5.86 -28.01
N LYS A 240 8.05 4.98 -28.77
CA LYS A 240 8.66 3.74 -28.27
C LYS A 240 9.56 3.95 -27.04
N ASN A 241 10.30 5.05 -27.00
CA ASN A 241 11.19 5.42 -25.90
C ASN A 241 10.47 5.82 -24.59
N LYS A 242 9.15 6.02 -24.63
CA LYS A 242 8.32 6.37 -23.47
C LYS A 242 7.47 5.20 -22.97
N LEU A 243 7.52 4.05 -23.65
CA LEU A 243 6.65 2.91 -23.33
C LEU A 243 7.19 2.14 -22.13
N PHE A 244 6.27 1.72 -21.26
CA PHE A 244 6.56 0.78 -20.18
C PHE A 244 5.41 -0.22 -20.03
N GLY A 245 5.73 -1.51 -20.10
CA GLY A 245 4.75 -2.59 -20.02
C GLY A 245 4.35 -2.92 -18.58
N LEU A 246 3.06 -3.15 -18.35
CA LEU A 246 2.57 -3.81 -17.14
C LEU A 246 1.96 -5.15 -17.51
N THR A 247 2.48 -6.22 -16.91
CA THR A 247 1.94 -7.58 -17.00
C THR A 247 1.47 -8.07 -15.63
N ILE A 248 0.76 -9.20 -15.62
CA ILE A 248 0.20 -9.82 -14.43
C ILE A 248 0.07 -11.32 -14.68
N THR A 249 0.06 -12.14 -13.64
CA THR A 249 -0.15 -13.59 -13.78
C THR A 249 -1.56 -13.90 -14.31
N PRO A 250 -1.74 -14.90 -15.19
CA PRO A 250 -3.04 -15.28 -15.74
C PRO A 250 -4.13 -15.55 -14.69
N GLU A 251 -3.77 -16.23 -13.60
CA GLU A 251 -4.68 -16.60 -12.52
C GLU A 251 -5.26 -15.35 -11.84
N ARG A 252 -4.37 -14.40 -11.50
CA ARG A 252 -4.75 -13.13 -10.89
C ARG A 252 -5.58 -12.28 -11.84
N LEU A 253 -5.21 -12.23 -13.13
CA LEU A 253 -5.98 -11.50 -14.13
C LEU A 253 -7.39 -12.05 -14.29
N ALA A 254 -7.52 -13.38 -14.39
CA ALA A 254 -8.81 -14.06 -14.48
C ALA A 254 -9.68 -13.76 -13.26
N ALA A 255 -9.12 -13.81 -12.05
CA ALA A 255 -9.84 -13.46 -10.82
C ALA A 255 -10.41 -12.02 -10.86
N ILE A 256 -9.57 -11.02 -11.18
CA ILE A 256 -9.99 -9.61 -11.25
C ILE A 256 -11.03 -9.39 -12.37
N ARG A 257 -10.87 -10.07 -13.51
CA ARG A 257 -11.83 -9.97 -14.61
C ARG A 257 -13.15 -10.68 -14.28
N HIS A 258 -13.11 -11.77 -13.54
CA HIS A 258 -14.29 -12.49 -13.08
C HIS A 258 -15.13 -11.65 -12.12
N GLU A 259 -14.50 -10.92 -11.18
CA GLU A 259 -15.18 -9.94 -10.32
C GLU A 259 -15.91 -8.87 -11.15
N ARG A 260 -15.31 -8.42 -12.26
CA ARG A 260 -15.92 -7.41 -13.13
C ARG A 260 -17.04 -7.96 -14.02
N ARG A 261 -16.81 -9.13 -14.62
CA ARG A 261 -17.67 -9.75 -15.66
C ARG A 261 -17.60 -11.27 -15.52
N PRO A 262 -18.34 -11.86 -14.57
CA PRO A 262 -18.27 -13.28 -14.29
C PRO A 262 -18.73 -14.12 -15.49
N ASN A 263 -18.23 -15.34 -15.59
CA ASN A 263 -18.61 -16.34 -16.60
C ASN A 263 -18.49 -15.89 -18.07
N SER A 264 -17.55 -14.99 -18.37
CA SER A 264 -17.31 -14.47 -19.72
C SER A 264 -16.01 -15.01 -20.33
N ARG A 265 -15.91 -15.05 -21.68
CA ARG A 265 -14.64 -15.36 -22.38
C ARG A 265 -13.50 -14.46 -21.90
N TYR A 266 -13.80 -13.17 -21.71
CA TYR A 266 -12.89 -12.14 -21.20
C TYR A 266 -12.24 -12.51 -19.86
N ALA A 267 -12.99 -13.16 -18.96
CA ALA A 267 -12.52 -13.58 -17.65
C ALA A 267 -11.98 -15.02 -17.61
N SER A 268 -11.98 -15.74 -18.74
CA SER A 268 -11.55 -17.13 -18.75
C SER A 268 -10.03 -17.25 -18.58
N PRO A 269 -9.52 -18.23 -17.81
CA PRO A 269 -8.08 -18.43 -17.62
C PRO A 269 -7.33 -18.61 -18.94
N ARG A 270 -7.93 -19.34 -19.89
CA ARG A 270 -7.36 -19.57 -21.22
C ARG A 270 -7.18 -18.28 -22.01
N GLN A 271 -8.18 -17.41 -22.03
CA GLN A 271 -8.10 -16.12 -22.72
C GLN A 271 -7.06 -15.22 -22.05
N CYS A 272 -7.06 -15.14 -20.72
CA CYS A 272 -6.10 -14.34 -19.97
C CYS A 272 -4.64 -14.78 -20.24
N ALA A 273 -4.38 -16.10 -20.22
CA ALA A 273 -3.06 -16.65 -20.51
C ALA A 273 -2.58 -16.35 -21.94
N MET A 274 -3.47 -16.48 -22.93
CA MET A 274 -3.17 -16.17 -24.33
C MET A 274 -2.82 -14.69 -24.50
N GLU A 275 -3.67 -13.77 -24.04
CA GLU A 275 -3.43 -12.32 -24.16
C GLU A 275 -2.12 -11.88 -23.48
N LEU A 276 -1.84 -12.42 -22.29
CA LEU A 276 -0.60 -12.11 -21.56
C LEU A 276 0.63 -12.61 -22.30
N GLN A 277 0.59 -13.84 -22.82
CA GLN A 277 1.69 -14.41 -23.59
C GLN A 277 1.98 -13.60 -24.86
N GLU A 278 0.96 -13.16 -25.57
CA GLU A 278 1.12 -12.34 -26.79
C GLU A 278 1.67 -10.95 -26.46
N VAL A 279 1.19 -10.32 -25.39
CA VAL A 279 1.66 -9.01 -24.92
C VAL A 279 3.11 -9.05 -24.45
N GLU A 280 3.51 -10.07 -23.68
CA GLU A 280 4.89 -10.22 -23.24
C GLU A 280 5.84 -10.48 -24.42
N GLN A 281 5.46 -11.31 -25.38
CA GLN A 281 6.23 -11.49 -26.62
C GLN A 281 6.36 -10.21 -27.43
N MET A 282 5.31 -9.38 -27.47
CA MET A 282 5.36 -8.06 -28.09
C MET A 282 6.36 -7.16 -27.35
N TYR A 283 6.38 -7.17 -26.01
CA TYR A 283 7.35 -6.40 -25.23
C TYR A 283 8.79 -6.80 -25.55
N ASP A 284 9.08 -8.11 -25.51
CA ASP A 284 10.42 -8.64 -25.76
C ASP A 284 10.91 -8.29 -27.17
N ARG A 285 10.09 -8.53 -28.20
CA ARG A 285 10.44 -8.22 -29.60
C ARG A 285 10.72 -6.74 -29.83
N ASN A 286 10.07 -5.88 -29.06
CA ASN A 286 10.21 -4.44 -29.20
C ASN A 286 11.18 -3.84 -28.18
N ASN A 287 11.82 -4.63 -27.31
CA ASN A 287 12.65 -4.13 -26.20
C ASN A 287 11.92 -3.11 -25.32
N ILE A 288 10.64 -3.38 -25.00
CA ILE A 288 9.85 -2.55 -24.08
C ILE A 288 10.09 -3.08 -22.67
N PRO A 289 10.64 -2.28 -21.74
CA PRO A 289 10.77 -2.70 -20.35
C PRO A 289 9.39 -2.93 -19.75
N PHE A 290 9.23 -3.98 -18.96
CA PHE A 290 7.95 -4.30 -18.34
C PHE A 290 8.09 -4.86 -16.92
N LEU A 291 7.01 -4.73 -16.14
CA LEU A 291 6.92 -5.16 -14.75
C LEU A 291 5.71 -6.07 -14.55
N ASN A 292 5.94 -7.21 -13.88
CA ASN A 292 4.85 -8.05 -13.37
C ASN A 292 4.28 -7.43 -12.08
N THR A 293 2.99 -7.13 -12.06
CA THR A 293 2.33 -6.38 -10.99
C THR A 293 1.54 -7.25 -10.00
N THR A 294 1.60 -8.60 -10.10
CA THR A 294 0.69 -9.50 -9.36
C THR A 294 0.65 -9.26 -7.86
N HIS A 295 1.81 -8.96 -7.25
CA HIS A 295 1.96 -8.83 -5.80
C HIS A 295 2.29 -7.42 -5.32
N TYR A 296 2.26 -6.43 -6.22
CA TYR A 296 2.65 -5.06 -5.90
C TYR A 296 1.43 -4.18 -5.70
N SER A 297 1.52 -3.29 -4.72
CA SER A 297 0.56 -2.20 -4.57
C SER A 297 0.75 -1.16 -5.68
N VAL A 298 -0.18 -0.23 -5.82
CA VAL A 298 -0.09 0.84 -6.83
C VAL A 298 1.13 1.74 -6.57
N GLU A 299 1.42 2.00 -5.29
CA GLU A 299 2.60 2.73 -4.81
C GLU A 299 3.89 2.03 -5.26
N GLU A 300 3.96 0.71 -5.07
CA GLU A 300 5.15 -0.07 -5.40
C GLU A 300 5.34 -0.21 -6.92
N ILE A 301 4.26 -0.39 -7.68
CA ILE A 301 4.31 -0.37 -9.16
C ILE A 301 4.86 0.99 -9.62
N ALA A 302 4.30 2.10 -9.17
CA ALA A 302 4.69 3.44 -9.60
C ALA A 302 6.16 3.75 -9.26
N THR A 303 6.62 3.39 -8.05
CA THR A 303 8.01 3.62 -7.64
C THR A 303 9.01 2.75 -8.40
N ARG A 304 8.67 1.47 -8.70
CA ARG A 304 9.48 0.60 -9.55
C ARG A 304 9.54 1.08 -11.00
N VAL A 305 8.44 1.55 -11.55
CA VAL A 305 8.38 2.17 -12.89
C VAL A 305 9.33 3.35 -12.97
N ILE A 306 9.30 4.28 -12.00
CA ILE A 306 10.22 5.42 -11.94
C ILE A 306 11.67 4.94 -11.84
N ALA A 307 11.96 3.96 -10.99
CA ALA A 307 13.31 3.45 -10.80
C ALA A 307 13.89 2.81 -12.07
N GLN A 308 13.10 2.05 -12.82
CA GLN A 308 13.54 1.37 -14.04
C GLN A 308 13.65 2.32 -15.24
N THR A 309 12.78 3.34 -15.32
CA THR A 309 12.76 4.29 -16.44
C THR A 309 13.71 5.47 -16.24
N GLY A 310 14.09 5.78 -14.99
CA GLY A 310 14.90 6.94 -14.65
C GLY A 310 14.17 8.28 -14.83
N ILE A 311 12.84 8.27 -14.98
CA ILE A 311 12.05 9.50 -15.17
C ILE A 311 12.17 10.38 -13.92
N GLU A 312 12.49 11.66 -14.14
CA GLU A 312 12.62 12.61 -13.06
C GLU A 312 11.25 12.98 -12.48
N ARG A 313 11.16 12.96 -11.15
CA ARG A 313 9.96 13.42 -10.42
C ARG A 313 9.83 14.93 -10.62
N ARG A 314 8.71 15.37 -11.18
CA ARG A 314 8.42 16.80 -11.36
C ARG A 314 8.07 17.49 -10.05
N VAL A 315 7.62 16.71 -9.06
CA VAL A 315 7.26 17.25 -7.74
C VAL A 315 7.98 16.47 -6.64
N LYS A 316 8.85 17.17 -5.90
CA LYS A 316 9.42 16.75 -4.61
C LYS A 316 8.61 17.35 -3.47
#